data_AF-A0A2G5BDB0-F1
#
_entry.id   AF-A0A2G5BDB0-F1
#
_cell.length_a   1.000
_cell.length_b   1.000
_cell.length_c   1.000
_cell.angle_alpha   90.00
_cell.angle_beta   90.00
_cell.angle_gamma   90.00
#
_symmetry.space_group_name_H-M   'P 1'
#
loop_
_entity.id
_entity.type
_entity.pdbx_description
1 polymer ?
#
loop_
_entity_poly.entity_id
_entity_poly.type
_entity_poly.pdbx_seq_one_letter_code
_entity_poly.pdbx_strand_id
1 'polypeptide(L)' 'HCKLCNICVSGYSHHCRFLCSCIGARNYRMFFAFVLLAQMYTLLTLACCIYVV' A
#
# COMPACT_ATOMS: atom_id res chain seq x y z
N HIS A 1 9.41 5.04 15.66
CA HIS A 1 10.62 4.20 15.47
C HIS A 1 10.19 2.81 15.03
N CYS A 2 10.77 2.27 13.95
CA CYS A 2 10.47 0.92 13.48
C CYS A 2 11.50 -0.07 14.05
N LYS A 3 11.03 -1.05 14.83
CA LYS A 3 11.91 -2.08 15.44
C LYS A 3 12.51 -3.04 14.41
N LEU A 4 11.75 -3.41 13.38
CA LEU A 4 12.21 -4.34 12.33
C LEU A 4 13.36 -3.77 11.52
N CYS A 5 13.22 -2.53 11.06
CA CYS A 5 14.25 -1.85 10.26
C CYS A 5 15.30 -1.14 11.12
N ASN A 6 15.07 -1.04 12.43
CA ASN A 6 15.89 -0.30 13.38
C ASN A 6 16.18 1.16 12.95
N ILE A 7 15.17 1.86 12.43
CA ILE A 7 15.27 3.25 12.00
C ILE A 7 14.12 4.11 12.54
N CYS A 8 14.38 5.40 12.72
CA CYS A 8 13.37 6.39 13.05
C CYS A 8 12.75 6.97 11.77
N VAL A 9 11.43 6.82 11.63
CA VAL A 9 10.66 7.35 10.50
C VAL A 9 9.75 8.44 11.02
N SER A 10 9.80 9.63 10.41
CA SER A 10 8.93 10.76 10.77
C SER A 10 7.46 10.43 10.46
N GLY A 11 6.56 10.71 11.40
CA GLY A 11 5.15 10.32 11.30
C GLY A 11 4.97 8.83 11.01
N TYR A 12 5.76 7.97 11.67
CA TYR A 12 5.71 6.52 11.49
C TYR A 12 4.28 5.99 11.63
N SER A 13 3.79 5.33 10.58
CA SER A 13 2.52 4.60 10.61
C SER A 13 2.79 3.12 10.91
N HIS A 14 3.47 2.41 9.99
CA HIS A 14 3.76 0.99 10.14
C HIS A 14 4.91 0.56 9.23
N HIS A 15 5.44 -0.64 9.49
CA HIS A 15 6.30 -1.36 8.54
C HIS A 15 5.42 -2.24 7.67
N CYS A 16 5.32 -1.94 6.38
CA CYS A 16 4.55 -2.73 5.44
C CYS A 16 5.39 -3.92 4.98
N ARG A 17 4.97 -5.14 5.34
CA ARG A 17 5.67 -6.37 4.96
C ARG A 17 5.54 -6.69 3.46
N PHE A 18 4.46 -6.24 2.81
CA PHE A 18 4.24 -6.44 1.37
C PHE A 18 5.17 -5.58 0.50
N LEU A 19 5.47 -4.36 0.95
CA LEU A 19 6.37 -3.44 0.26
C LEU A 19 7.80 -3.49 0.81
N CYS A 20 8.05 -4.33 1.82
CA CYS A 20 9.32 -4.42 2.56
C CYS A 20 9.87 -3.04 2.98
N SER A 21 8.98 -2.12 3.36
CA SER A 21 9.34 -0.72 3.59
C SER A 21 8.50 -0.09 4.70
N CYS A 22 9.05 0.93 5.36
CA CYS A 22 8.34 1.70 6.37
C CYS A 22 7.46 2.76 5.73
N ILE A 23 6.20 2.81 6.13
CA ILE A 23 5.25 3.86 5.75
C ILE A 23 5.20 4.90 6.86
N GLY A 24 5.41 6.16 6.49
CA GLY A 24 5.34 7.31 7.36
C GLY A 24 5.02 8.58 6.58
N ALA A 25 5.25 9.74 7.18
CA ALA A 25 4.77 11.03 6.65
C ALA A 25 5.19 11.29 5.19
N ARG A 26 6.40 10.89 4.79
CA ARG A 26 6.95 11.17 3.44
C ARG A 26 6.28 10.36 2.33
N ASN A 27 5.83 9.13 2.60
CA ASN A 27 5.31 8.20 1.58
C ASN A 27 3.85 7.80 1.80
N TYR A 28 3.20 8.26 2.87
CA TYR A 28 1.81 7.91 3.19
C TYR A 28 0.84 8.20 2.05
N ARG A 29 0.95 9.38 1.40
CA ARG A 29 0.08 9.75 0.27
C ARG A 29 0.23 8.79 -0.92
N MET A 30 1.47 8.44 -1.26
CA MET A 30 1.76 7.51 -2.36
C MET A 30 1.30 6.08 -2.03
N PHE A 31 1.50 5.65 -0.78
CA PHE A 31 1.01 4.35 -0.30
C PHE A 31 -0.51 4.26 -0.39
N PHE A 32 -1.24 5.32 0.01
CA PHE A 32 -2.68 5.36 -0.08
C PHE A 32 -3.18 5.31 -1.53
N ALA A 33 -2.56 6.09 -2.43
CA ALA A 33 -2.85 6.02 -3.86
C ALA A 33 -2.60 4.63 -4.44
N PHE A 34 -1.52 3.96 -4.05
CA PHE A 34 -1.23 2.57 -4.45
C PHE A 34 -2.34 1.61 -4.02
N VAL A 35 -2.81 1.69 -2.77
CA VAL A 35 -3.91 0.83 -2.27
C VAL A 35 -5.21 1.08 -3.06
N LEU A 36 -5.55 2.35 -3.33
CA LEU A 36 -6.74 2.69 -4.13
C LEU A 36 -6.66 2.14 -5.56
N LEU A 37 -5.51 2.31 -6.22
CA LEU A 37 -5.29 1.78 -7.57
C LEU A 37 -5.36 0.26 -7.60
N ALA A 38 -4.78 -0.43 -6.61
CA ALA A 38 -4.86 -1.87 -6.49
C ALA A 38 -6.31 -2.37 -6.31
N GLN A 39 -7.11 -1.65 -5.51
CA GLN A 39 -8.54 -1.93 -5.35
C GLN A 39 -9.30 -1.76 -6.67
N MET A 40 -9.11 -0.62 -7.36
CA MET A 40 -9.75 -0.37 -8.65
C MET A 40 -9.36 -1.40 -9.70
N TYR A 41 -8.09 -1.78 -9.76
CA TYR A 41 -7.62 -2.84 -10.66
C TYR A 41 -8.31 -4.18 -10.38
N THR A 42 -8.44 -4.53 -9.11
CA THR A 42 -9.12 -5.77 -8.69
C THR A 42 -10.59 -5.75 -9.10
N LEU A 43 -11.30 -4.65 -8.86
CA LEU A 43 -12.70 -4.48 -9.27
C LEU A 43 -12.88 -4.53 -10.79
N LEU A 44 -12.01 -3.87 -11.54
CA LEU A 44 -12.03 -3.90 -13.01
C LEU A 44 -11.80 -5.32 -13.52
N THR A 45 -10.83 -6.04 -12.95
CA THR A 45 -10.54 -7.44 -13.31
C THR A 45 -11.76 -8.32 -13.05
N LEU A 46 -12.42 -8.16 -11.89
CA LEU A 46 -13.64 -8.91 -11.57
C LEU A 46 -14.79 -8.59 -12.54
N ALA A 47 -15.01 -7.31 -12.87
CA ALA A 47 -16.01 -6.90 -13.85
C ALA A 47 -15.72 -7.48 -15.25
N CYS A 48 -14.45 -7.49 -15.68
CA CYS A 48 -14.03 -8.13 -16.92
C CYS A 48 -14.29 -9.63 -16.90
N CYS A 49 -13.96 -10.32 -15.80
CA CYS A 49 -14.24 -11.76 -15.67
C CYS A 49 -15.74 -12.05 -15.77
N ILE A 50 -16.59 -11.23 -15.14
CA ILE A 50 -18.05 -11.38 -15.23
C ILE A 50 -18.57 -11.07 -16.63
N TYR A 51 -18.00 -10.10 -17.34
CA TYR A 51 -18.42 -9.75 -18.70
C TYR A 51 -18.04 -10.82 -19.74
N VAL A 52 -16.91 -11.51 -19.53
CA VAL A 52 -16.39 -12.53 -20.44
C VAL A 52 -17.07 -13.90 -20.23
N VAL A 53 -17.66 -14.14 -19.05
CA VAL A 53 -18.46 -15.33 -18.72
C VAL A 53 -19.91 -15.14 -19.18
#